data_AF-A0A2N5YLR1-F1
#
_entry.id   AF-A0A2N5YLR1-F1
#
_cell.length_a   1.000
_cell.length_b   1.000
_cell.length_c   1.000
_cell.angle_alpha   90.00
_cell.angle_beta   90.00
_cell.angle_gamma   90.00
#
_symmetry.space_group_name_H-M   'P 1'
#
loop_
_entity.id
_entity.type
_entity.pdbx_description
1 polymer ?
#
loop_
_entity_poly.entity_id
_entity_poly.type
_entity_poly.pdbx_seq_one_letter_code
_entity_poly.pdbx_strand_id
1 'polypeptide(L)'
;MLIIGIAGGTGSGKTTVVKKIIQALPVDEVTLLPQDSYYRDNSHLPMEERLEINFDHPDSVEFELLIDHIIKLKKGESIEQPIYSYLTCA
;
A
#
# COMPACT_ATOMS: atom_id res chain seq x y z
N MET A 1 -13.28 -13.28 -5.86
CA MET A 1 -12.05 -12.76 -5.27
C MET A 1 -12.21 -12.67 -3.76
N LEU A 2 -11.27 -13.23 -3.00
CA LEU A 2 -11.17 -13.08 -1.54
C LEU A 2 -10.16 -11.98 -1.22
N ILE A 3 -10.47 -11.08 -0.29
CA ILE A 3 -9.58 -9.99 0.12
C ILE A 3 -9.21 -10.20 1.59
N ILE A 4 -7.91 -10.20 1.88
CA ILE A 4 -7.37 -10.42 3.22
C ILE A 4 -6.52 -9.20 3.60
N GLY A 5 -6.96 -8.46 4.60
CA GLY A 5 -6.19 -7.36 5.18
C GLY A 5 -5.19 -7.87 6.22
N ILE A 6 -3.91 -7.50 6.08
CA ILE A 6 -2.85 -7.85 7.04
C ILE A 6 -2.31 -6.55 7.65
N ALA A 7 -2.74 -6.25 8.87
CA ALA A 7 -2.36 -5.05 9.61
C ALA A 7 -1.38 -5.34 10.76
N GLY A 8 -0.69 -4.31 11.22
CA GLY A 8 0.27 -4.38 12.32
C GLY A 8 1.35 -3.30 12.23
N GLY A 9 2.07 -3.03 13.32
CA GLY A 9 3.13 -2.02 13.35
C GLY A 9 4.34 -2.36 12.46
N THR A 10 5.21 -1.38 12.23
CA THR A 10 6.50 -1.60 11.57
C THR A 10 7.34 -2.61 12.36
N GLY A 11 7.98 -3.54 11.65
CA GLY A 11 8.77 -4.61 12.28
C GLY A 11 7.99 -5.79 12.87
N SER A 12 6.64 -5.80 12.82
CA SER A 12 5.83 -6.89 13.39
C SER A 12 5.84 -8.20 12.57
N GLY A 13 6.57 -8.25 11.46
CA GLY A 13 6.69 -9.46 10.62
C GLY A 13 5.63 -9.62 9.53
N LYS A 14 4.79 -8.61 9.26
CA LYS A 14 3.76 -8.64 8.20
C LYS A 14 4.30 -9.15 6.85
N THR A 15 5.42 -8.57 6.40
CA THR A 15 6.07 -8.92 5.14
C THR A 15 6.49 -10.39 5.11
N THR A 16 6.95 -10.93 6.23
CA THR A 16 7.33 -12.35 6.35
C THR A 16 6.10 -13.25 6.25
N VAL A 17 5.00 -12.88 6.91
CA VAL A 17 3.73 -13.63 6.84
C VAL A 17 3.18 -13.62 5.41
N VAL A 18 3.12 -12.45 4.77
CA VAL A 18 2.68 -12.29 3.37
C VAL A 18 3.49 -13.18 2.43
N LYS A 19 4.84 -13.12 2.53
CA LYS A 19 5.73 -13.94 1.70
C LYS A 19 5.46 -15.44 1.86
N LYS A 20 5.27 -15.91 3.09
CA LYS A 20 4.96 -17.32 3.36
C LYS A 20 3.60 -17.74 2.80
N ILE A 21 2.59 -16.87 2.87
CA ILE A 21 1.27 -17.15 2.29
C ILE A 21 1.37 -17.28 0.77
N ILE A 22 2.04 -16.34 0.09
CA ILE A 22 2.23 -16.38 -1.36
C ILE A 22 2.99 -17.64 -1.79
N GLN A 23 4.03 -18.03 -1.04
CA GLN A 23 4.79 -19.27 -1.32
C GLN A 23 4.01 -20.56 -1.10
N ALA A 24 2.99 -20.54 -0.25
CA ALA A 24 2.17 -21.72 0.06
C ALA A 24 1.00 -21.93 -0.92
N LEU A 25 0.70 -20.94 -1.75
CA LEU A 25 -0.40 -20.95 -2.71
C LEU A 25 0.14 -21.13 -4.15
N PRO A 26 -0.69 -21.58 -5.11
CA PRO A 26 -0.27 -21.68 -6.49
C PRO A 26 0.20 -20.33 -7.04
N VAL A 27 1.15 -20.39 -7.97
CA VAL A 27 1.64 -19.20 -8.69
C VAL A 27 0.48 -18.53 -9.40
N ASP A 28 0.48 -17.19 -9.43
CA ASP A 28 -0.53 -16.34 -10.07
C ASP A 28 -1.94 -16.29 -9.43
N GLU A 29 -2.18 -17.01 -8.33
CA GLU A 29 -3.46 -16.95 -7.59
C GLU A 29 -3.54 -15.80 -6.56
N VAL A 30 -2.42 -15.15 -6.27
CA VAL A 30 -2.33 -14.13 -5.21
C VAL A 30 -1.72 -12.84 -5.76
N THR A 31 -2.44 -11.74 -5.58
CA THR A 31 -1.93 -10.39 -5.81
C THR A 31 -1.70 -9.70 -4.47
N LEU A 32 -0.54 -9.06 -4.31
CA LEU A 32 -0.23 -8.24 -3.16
C LEU A 32 -0.53 -6.76 -3.47
N LEU A 33 -1.29 -6.11 -2.60
CA LEU A 33 -1.57 -4.67 -2.67
C LEU A 33 -0.98 -4.00 -1.41
N PRO A 34 0.23 -3.41 -1.48
CA PRO A 34 0.83 -2.72 -0.34
C PRO A 34 0.09 -1.40 -0.07
N GLN A 35 -0.34 -1.16 1.18
CA GLN A 35 -0.93 0.13 1.57
C GLN A 35 0.09 1.27 1.43
N ASP A 36 1.37 1.01 1.68
CA ASP A 36 2.47 1.97 1.56
C ASP A 36 2.60 2.56 0.15
N SER A 37 2.07 1.89 -0.88
CA SER A 37 2.02 2.44 -2.24
C SER A 37 1.03 3.61 -2.38
N TYR A 38 0.14 3.79 -1.41
CA TYR A 38 -0.93 4.78 -1.40
C TYR A 38 -0.65 5.92 -0.43
N TYR A 39 0.61 6.17 -0.03
CA TYR A 39 0.93 7.45 0.60
C TYR A 39 0.66 8.59 -0.37
N ARG A 40 0.17 9.71 0.16
CA ARG A 40 -0.05 10.92 -0.63
C ARG A 40 1.29 11.43 -1.18
N ASP A 41 1.26 11.84 -2.44
CA ASP A 41 2.39 12.50 -3.08
C ASP A 41 2.60 13.89 -2.46
N ASN A 42 3.73 14.04 -1.76
CA ASN A 42 4.14 15.29 -1.12
C ASN A 42 5.35 15.91 -1.81
N SER A 43 5.66 15.46 -3.04
CA SER A 43 6.77 15.96 -3.87
C SER A 43 6.65 17.42 -4.28
N HIS A 44 5.48 18.02 -4.10
CA HIS A 44 5.23 19.44 -4.33
C HIS A 44 5.65 20.31 -3.13
N LEU A 45 5.76 19.75 -1.93
CA LEU A 45 6.14 20.49 -0.73
C LEU A 45 7.66 20.75 -0.67
N PRO A 46 8.11 21.83 -0.02
CA PRO A 46 9.52 22.03 0.33
C PRO A 46 10.07 20.89 1.19
N MET A 47 11.38 20.61 1.09
CA MET A 47 12.04 19.52 1.83
C MET A 47 11.81 19.63 3.35
N GLU A 48 11.84 20.85 3.89
CA GLU A 48 11.64 21.13 5.32
C GLU A 48 10.24 20.70 5.78
N GLU A 49 9.21 20.95 4.98
CA GLU A 49 7.84 20.51 5.28
C GLU A 49 7.66 19.00 5.12
N ARG A 50 8.38 18.36 4.18
CA ARG A 50 8.33 16.91 4.00
C ARG A 50 8.89 16.15 5.20
N LEU A 51 9.90 16.71 5.88
CA LEU A 51 10.52 16.08 7.06
C LEU A 51 9.57 16.05 8.26
N GLU A 52 8.56 16.93 8.30
CA GLU A 52 7.56 17.01 9.36
C GLU A 52 6.35 16.09 9.11
N ILE A 53 6.31 15.37 7.98
CA ILE A 53 5.20 14.48 7.63
C ILE A 53 5.23 13.25 8.54
N ASN A 54 4.13 13.07 9.27
CA ASN A 54 3.88 11.85 10.03
C ASN A 54 3.20 10.78 9.14
N PHE A 55 4.00 9.85 8.61
CA PHE A 55 3.50 8.72 7.81
C PHE A 55 2.67 7.69 8.61
N ASP A 56 2.72 7.72 9.94
CA ASP A 56 1.84 6.89 10.77
C ASP A 56 0.45 7.52 10.94
N HIS A 57 0.27 8.79 10.52
CA HIS A 57 -1.04 9.44 10.56
C HIS A 57 -1.94 8.92 9.43
N PRO A 58 -3.22 8.59 9.69
CA PRO A 58 -4.16 8.11 8.66
C PRO A 58 -4.23 9.04 7.43
N ASP A 59 -4.19 10.36 7.63
CA ASP A 59 -4.29 11.33 6.53
C ASP A 59 -3.12 11.29 5.54
N SER A 60 -1.99 10.67 5.92
CA SER A 60 -0.86 10.47 5.01
C SER A 60 -1.19 9.47 3.89
N VAL A 61 -2.24 8.66 4.05
CA VAL A 61 -2.67 7.64 3.09
C VAL A 61 -3.87 8.12 2.28
N GLU A 62 -3.83 7.91 0.97
CA GLU A 62 -4.93 8.18 0.05
C GLU A 62 -5.96 7.04 0.07
N PHE A 63 -6.69 6.94 1.19
CA PHE A 63 -7.66 5.86 1.41
C PHE A 63 -8.76 5.79 0.35
N GLU A 64 -9.19 6.94 -0.20
CA GLU A 64 -10.22 6.97 -1.26
C GLU A 64 -9.76 6.21 -2.51
N LEU A 65 -8.52 6.44 -2.95
CA LEU A 65 -7.91 5.73 -4.08
C LEU A 65 -7.73 4.24 -3.78
N LEU A 66 -7.24 3.92 -2.58
CA LEU A 66 -7.08 2.52 -2.15
C LEU A 66 -8.42 1.77 -2.16
N ILE A 67 -9.49 2.39 -1.64
CA ILE A 67 -10.83 1.81 -1.62
C ILE A 67 -11.36 1.62 -3.04
N ASP A 68 -11.23 2.62 -3.92
CA ASP A 68 -11.62 2.50 -5.32
C ASP A 68 -10.91 1.34 -6.02
N HIS A 69 -9.59 1.22 -5.83
CA HIS A 69 -8.79 0.14 -6.41
C HIS A 69 -9.20 -1.24 -5.87
N ILE A 70 -9.46 -1.36 -4.56
CA ILE A 70 -9.99 -2.59 -3.94
C ILE A 70 -11.34 -2.97 -4.56
N ILE A 71 -12.23 -2.01 -4.79
CA ILE A 71 -13.54 -2.24 -5.40
C ILE A 71 -13.41 -2.69 -6.86
N LYS A 72 -12.54 -2.05 -7.65
CA LYS A 72 -12.25 -2.42 -9.04
C LYS A 72 -11.68 -3.84 -9.14
N LEU A 73 -10.67 -4.15 -8.33
CA LEU A 73 -10.09 -5.49 -8.25
C LEU A 73 -11.15 -6.54 -7.89
N LYS A 74 -12.03 -6.24 -6.92
CA LYS A 74 -13.12 -7.14 -6.54
C LYS A 74 -14.09 -7.45 -7.69
N LYS A 75 -14.25 -6.52 -8.64
CA LYS A 75 -15.06 -6.69 -9.87
C LYS A 75 -14.30 -7.40 -11.01
N GLY A 76 -13.01 -7.68 -10.85
CA GLY A 76 -12.16 -8.24 -11.89
C GLY A 76 -11.60 -7.20 -12.86
N GLU A 77 -11.66 -5.91 -12.50
CA GLU A 77 -11.10 -4.82 -13.29
C GLU A 77 -9.62 -4.61 -12.91
N SER A 78 -8.79 -4.32 -13.91
CA SER A 78 -7.39 -3.95 -13.71
C SER A 78 -7.26 -2.54 -13.12
N ILE A 79 -6.20 -2.31 -12.35
CA ILE A 79 -5.86 -1.01 -11.76
C ILE A 79 -4.41 -0.67 -12.05
N GLU A 80 -4.11 0.62 -12.15
CA GLU A 80 -2.74 1.13 -12.18
C GLU A 80 -2.30 1.41 -10.75
N GLN A 81 -1.51 0.52 -10.17
CA GLN A 81 -1.07 0.68 -8.78
C GLN A 81 -0.05 1.83 -8.69
N PRO A 82 -0.25 2.80 -7.78
CA PRO A 82 0.76 3.83 -7.54
C PRO A 82 2.08 3.22 -7.04
N ILE A 83 3.18 3.92 -7.31
CA ILE A 83 4.52 3.59 -6.83
C ILE A 83 4.97 4.74 -5.95
N TYR A 84 5.06 4.49 -4.64
CA TYR A 84 5.59 5.46 -3.70
C TYR A 84 7.05 5.17 -3.37
N SER A 85 7.87 6.21 -3.37
CA SER A 85 9.27 6.17 -3.00
C SER A 85 9.51 7.02 -1.75
N TYR A 86 9.90 6.35 -0.67
CA TYR A 86 10.32 6.98 0.59
C TYR A 86 11.51 7.95 0.42
N LEU A 87 12.34 7.77 -0.61
CA LEU A 87 13.48 8.64 -0.88
C LEU A 87 13.05 10.01 -1.42
N THR A 88 11.98 10.03 -2.22
CA THR A 88 11.48 11.21 -2.92
C THR A 88 10.23 11.78 -2.29
N CYS A 89 9.58 11.02 -1.40
CA CYS A 89 8.25 11.28 -0.85
C CYS A 89 7.22 11.52 -1.97
N ALA A 90 7.31 10.68 -3.01
CA ALA A 90 6.59 10.75 -4.27
C ALA A 90 6.33 9.34 -4.76
#